data_AF-A0A821UP57-F1
#
_entry.id   AF-A0A821UP57-F1
#
_cell.length_a   1.000
_cell.length_b   1.000
_cell.length_c   1.000
_cell.angle_alpha   90.00
_cell.angle_beta   90.00
_cell.angle_gamma   90.00
#
_symmetry.space_group_name_H-M   'P 1'
#
loop_
_entity.id
_entity.type
_entity.pdbx_description
1 polymer ?
#
loop_
_entity_poly.entity_id
_entity_poly.type
_entity_poly.pdbx_seq_one_letter_code
_entity_poly.pdbx_strand_id
1 'polypeptide(L)'
;MFKEQMSKKELETKAKEEKKKKKEETKLQKEKEKIEKTKRNVNKNSQAVSTNACKVCCKSTKTSNRVVCDMCSAIFHLKCIPAKHQQHVPEDLRIDLFICHVCYKEDNNDDTLDLSSERNSEDSGDDTQKLYDMIVEHKNFFLLSLLEKALFYFEVIFIISFYFMFKALNTHIEVYLRVGKTE
;
A
#
# COMPACT_ATOMS: atom_id res chain seq x y z
N MET A 1 34.75 -58.55 -18.39
CA MET A 1 34.05 -58.67 -17.08
C MET A 1 34.00 -57.38 -16.26
N PHE A 2 34.99 -56.47 -16.32
CA PHE A 2 34.94 -55.22 -15.52
C PHE A 2 33.90 -54.16 -15.96
N LYS A 3 33.55 -54.09 -17.27
CA LYS A 3 32.56 -53.13 -17.78
C LYS A 3 31.14 -53.38 -17.26
N GLU A 4 30.81 -54.62 -16.91
CA GLU A 4 29.46 -55.01 -16.47
C GLU A 4 29.20 -54.70 -14.99
N GLN A 5 30.26 -54.66 -14.17
CA GLN A 5 30.16 -54.31 -12.75
C GLN A 5 30.02 -52.81 -12.51
N MET A 6 30.54 -51.96 -13.41
CA MET A 6 30.40 -50.50 -13.31
C MET A 6 28.96 -50.04 -13.61
N SER A 7 28.29 -50.68 -14.58
CA SER A 7 26.92 -50.32 -14.96
C SER A 7 25.89 -50.56 -13.84
N LYS A 8 26.05 -51.62 -13.04
CA LYS A 8 25.14 -51.89 -11.91
C LYS A 8 25.24 -50.86 -10.79
N LYS A 9 26.45 -50.35 -10.49
CA LYS A 9 26.64 -49.32 -9.45
C LYS A 9 26.05 -47.97 -9.86
N GLU A 10 26.13 -47.59 -11.14
CA GLU A 10 25.53 -46.34 -11.64
C GLU A 10 23.99 -46.38 -11.68
N LEU A 11 23.40 -47.55 -11.91
CA LEU A 11 21.95 -47.74 -11.85
C LEU A 11 21.42 -47.65 -10.41
N GLU A 12 22.15 -48.18 -9.43
CA GLU A 12 21.77 -48.10 -8.01
C GLU A 12 21.88 -46.68 -7.43
N THR A 13 22.85 -45.88 -7.87
CA THR A 13 22.99 -44.48 -7.42
C THR A 13 21.87 -43.61 -7.98
N LYS A 14 21.52 -43.75 -9.27
CA LYS A 14 20.40 -43.02 -9.90
C LYS A 14 19.06 -43.33 -9.23
N ALA A 15 18.79 -44.59 -8.89
CA ALA A 15 17.56 -44.97 -8.20
C ALA A 15 17.46 -44.41 -6.77
N LYS A 16 18.59 -44.22 -6.07
CA LYS A 16 18.62 -43.60 -4.73
C LYS A 16 18.40 -42.09 -4.81
N GLU A 17 18.95 -41.41 -5.81
CA GLU A 17 18.75 -39.97 -6.01
C GLU A 17 17.30 -39.62 -6.38
N GLU A 18 16.65 -40.40 -7.25
CA GLU A 18 15.24 -40.18 -7.61
C GLU A 18 14.30 -40.36 -6.41
N LYS A 19 14.55 -41.36 -5.55
CA LYS A 19 13.77 -41.55 -4.32
C LYS A 19 13.95 -40.40 -3.33
N LYS A 20 15.13 -39.76 -3.29
CA LYS A 20 15.38 -38.59 -2.43
C LYS A 20 14.61 -37.36 -2.93
N LYS A 21 14.64 -37.09 -4.24
CA LYS A 21 13.92 -35.95 -4.86
C LYS A 21 12.40 -36.03 -4.65
N LYS A 22 11.77 -37.19 -4.87
CA LYS A 22 10.32 -37.38 -4.64
C LYS A 22 9.90 -37.14 -3.19
N LYS A 23 10.75 -37.48 -2.22
CA LYS A 23 10.46 -37.27 -0.79
C LYS A 23 10.54 -35.78 -0.40
N GLU A 24 11.37 -35.01 -1.08
CA GLU A 24 11.57 -33.57 -0.83
C GLU A 24 10.43 -32.73 -1.44
N GLU A 25 9.99 -33.05 -2.66
CA GLU A 25 8.83 -32.42 -3.30
C GLU A 25 7.54 -32.62 -2.50
N THR A 26 7.33 -33.81 -1.93
CA THR A 26 6.15 -34.11 -1.12
C THR A 26 6.15 -33.32 0.20
N LYS A 27 7.31 -33.00 0.77
CA LYS A 27 7.41 -32.15 1.97
C LYS A 27 7.08 -30.69 1.64
N LEU A 28 7.58 -30.18 0.51
CA LEU A 28 7.36 -28.80 0.09
C LEU A 28 5.87 -28.51 -0.21
N GLN A 29 5.16 -29.46 -0.82
CA GLN A 29 3.72 -29.33 -1.07
C GLN A 29 2.90 -29.26 0.23
N LYS A 30 3.21 -30.10 1.22
CA LYS A 30 2.52 -30.11 2.52
C LYS A 30 2.73 -28.82 3.32
N GLU A 31 3.86 -28.13 3.12
CA GLU A 31 4.15 -26.85 3.78
C GLU A 31 3.38 -25.68 3.13
N LYS A 32 3.30 -25.66 1.79
CA LYS A 32 2.50 -24.67 1.05
C LYS A 32 1.02 -24.72 1.42
N GLU A 33 0.44 -25.91 1.55
CA GLU A 33 -0.96 -26.08 1.97
C GLU A 33 -1.22 -25.58 3.41
N LYS A 34 -0.24 -25.66 4.31
CA LYS A 34 -0.38 -25.13 5.67
C LYS A 34 -0.38 -23.61 5.69
N ILE A 35 0.47 -22.96 4.88
CA ILE A 35 0.55 -21.49 4.80
C ILE A 35 -0.74 -20.90 4.21
N GLU A 36 -1.35 -21.56 3.23
CA GLU A 36 -2.59 -21.06 2.61
C GLU A 36 -3.79 -21.12 3.57
N LYS A 37 -3.86 -22.13 4.45
CA LYS A 37 -4.91 -22.24 5.47
C LYS A 37 -4.79 -21.17 6.56
N THR A 38 -3.59 -20.75 6.92
CA THR A 38 -3.38 -19.68 7.91
C THR A 38 -3.76 -18.30 7.36
N LYS A 39 -3.53 -18.03 6.07
CA LYS A 39 -3.89 -16.74 5.45
C LYS A 39 -5.40 -16.50 5.34
N ARG A 40 -6.23 -17.55 5.30
CA ARG A 40 -7.70 -17.39 5.23
C ARG A 40 -8.37 -17.03 6.56
N ASN A 41 -7.69 -17.23 7.70
CA ASN A 41 -8.25 -16.95 9.02
C ASN A 41 -7.86 -15.59 9.63
N VAL A 42 -6.86 -14.90 9.08
CA VAL A 42 -6.46 -13.56 9.55
C VAL A 42 -7.32 -12.46 8.90
N ASN A 43 -8.02 -12.74 7.80
CA ASN A 43 -8.73 -11.73 7.01
C ASN A 43 -10.21 -11.49 7.41
N LYS A 44 -10.65 -11.95 8.59
CA LYS A 44 -12.02 -11.70 9.09
C LYS A 44 -12.10 -10.62 10.18
N ASN A 45 -10.97 -10.13 10.70
CA ASN A 45 -10.93 -9.07 11.71
C ASN A 45 -10.19 -7.80 11.30
N SER A 46 -9.61 -7.75 10.10
CA SER A 46 -9.34 -6.49 9.40
C SER A 46 -10.65 -5.96 8.83
N GLN A 47 -11.58 -5.67 9.74
CA GLN A 47 -12.76 -4.85 9.49
C GLN A 47 -12.28 -3.66 8.67
N ALA A 48 -12.73 -3.58 7.42
CA ALA A 48 -12.41 -2.47 6.53
C ALA A 48 -12.77 -1.19 7.29
N VAL A 49 -11.77 -0.57 7.92
CA VAL A 49 -11.93 0.65 8.68
C VAL A 49 -12.36 1.65 7.65
N SER A 50 -13.68 1.90 7.61
CA SER A 50 -14.26 2.81 6.65
C SER A 50 -13.49 4.11 6.78
N THR A 51 -12.80 4.51 5.71
CA THR A 51 -11.97 5.71 5.62
C THR A 51 -12.74 7.02 5.85
N ASN A 52 -14.00 6.93 6.28
CA ASN A 52 -14.95 8.01 6.50
C ASN A 52 -15.70 7.87 7.83
N ALA A 53 -15.11 7.21 8.84
CA ALA A 53 -15.67 7.16 10.19
C ALA A 53 -14.90 8.10 11.13
N CYS A 54 -15.62 8.78 12.01
CA CYS A 54 -15.01 9.61 13.03
C CYS A 54 -14.32 8.73 14.08
N LYS A 55 -13.08 9.07 14.46
CA LYS A 55 -12.30 8.32 15.44
C LYS A 55 -12.91 8.31 16.85
N VAL A 56 -13.67 9.34 17.21
CA VAL A 56 -14.26 9.50 18.56
C VAL A 56 -15.60 8.79 18.68
N CYS A 57 -16.53 9.03 17.75
CA CYS A 57 -17.89 8.49 17.84
C CYS A 57 -18.15 7.26 16.94
N CYS A 58 -17.18 6.86 16.12
CA CYS A 58 -17.27 5.76 15.14
C CYS A 58 -18.40 5.90 14.11
N LYS A 59 -19.08 7.06 14.04
CA LYS A 59 -20.15 7.35 13.06
C LYS A 59 -19.57 7.90 11.77
N SER A 60 -20.33 7.78 10.68
CA SER A 60 -19.94 8.28 9.35
C SER A 60 -19.78 9.80 9.33
N THR A 61 -18.80 10.29 8.56
CA THR A 61 -18.47 11.71 8.37
C THR A 61 -18.91 12.24 6.99
N LYS A 62 -19.84 11.56 6.31
CA LYS A 62 -20.29 11.92 4.95
C LYS A 62 -21.01 13.27 4.86
N THR A 63 -21.66 13.73 5.92
CA THR A 63 -22.63 14.85 5.89
C THR A 63 -22.05 16.18 6.36
N SER A 64 -20.82 16.49 5.96
CA SER A 64 -20.08 17.75 6.19
C SER A 64 -19.70 18.09 7.64
N ASN A 65 -18.72 19.01 7.76
CA ASN A 65 -18.01 19.42 8.98
C ASN A 65 -17.13 18.33 9.64
N ARG A 66 -16.19 17.82 8.84
CA ARG A 66 -15.11 16.95 9.30
C ARG A 66 -13.75 17.60 9.10
N VAL A 67 -12.82 17.24 9.97
CA VAL A 67 -11.40 17.61 9.85
C VAL A 67 -10.56 16.35 9.86
N VAL A 68 -9.43 16.40 9.16
CA VAL A 68 -8.48 15.29 9.08
C VAL A 68 -7.22 15.72 9.81
N CYS A 69 -6.73 14.90 10.73
CA CYS A 69 -5.46 15.16 11.39
C CYS A 69 -4.31 14.93 10.41
N ASP A 70 -3.44 15.91 10.20
CA ASP A 70 -2.29 15.77 9.29
C ASP A 70 -1.24 14.78 9.80
N MET A 71 -1.17 14.57 11.12
CA MET A 71 -0.18 13.69 11.74
C MET A 71 -0.57 12.20 11.74
N CYS A 72 -1.85 11.88 11.99
CA CYS A 72 -2.31 10.49 12.09
C CYS A 72 -3.37 10.11 11.05
N SER A 73 -3.73 11.03 10.14
CA SER A 73 -4.75 10.86 9.11
C SER A 73 -6.15 10.46 9.63
N ALA A 74 -6.39 10.57 10.95
CA ALA A 74 -7.67 10.24 11.54
C ALA A 74 -8.70 11.35 11.27
N ILE A 75 -9.95 10.96 11.06
CA ILE A 75 -11.06 11.89 10.76
C ILE A 75 -11.86 12.17 12.03
N PHE A 76 -12.22 13.42 12.24
CA PHE A 76 -13.03 13.87 13.36
C PHE A 76 -14.20 14.71 12.88
N HIS A 77 -15.38 14.56 13.50
CA HIS A 77 -16.40 15.60 13.39
C HIS A 77 -15.96 16.81 14.21
N LEU A 78 -16.22 18.03 13.73
CA LEU A 78 -15.92 19.26 14.50
C LEU A 78 -16.51 19.21 15.92
N LYS A 79 -17.73 18.70 16.07
CA LYS A 79 -18.41 18.55 17.36
C LYS A 79 -17.80 17.49 18.28
N CYS A 80 -17.02 16.56 17.73
CA CYS A 80 -16.35 15.52 18.51
C CYS A 80 -14.97 15.95 19.01
N ILE A 81 -14.50 17.14 18.62
CA ILE A 81 -13.24 17.71 19.12
C ILE A 81 -13.52 18.34 20.49
N PRO A 82 -12.72 18.03 21.53
CA PRO A 82 -12.86 18.64 22.85
C PRO A 82 -12.82 20.18 22.75
N ALA A 83 -13.66 20.87 23.53
CA ALA A 83 -13.76 22.34 23.50
C ALA A 83 -12.40 23.05 23.67
N LYS A 84 -11.52 22.51 24.52
CA LYS A 84 -10.15 23.02 24.71
C LYS A 84 -9.31 23.07 23.44
N HIS A 85 -9.56 22.16 22.50
CA HIS A 85 -8.82 22.07 21.24
C HIS A 85 -9.57 22.70 20.06
N GLN A 86 -10.80 23.17 20.25
CA GLN A 86 -11.56 23.82 19.18
C GLN A 86 -10.94 25.16 18.77
N GLN A 87 -10.23 25.83 19.68
CA GLN A 87 -9.50 27.08 19.39
C GLN A 87 -8.34 26.90 18.40
N HIS A 88 -7.85 25.67 18.23
CA HIS A 88 -6.78 25.33 17.29
C HIS A 88 -7.29 24.72 15.99
N VAL A 89 -8.61 24.65 15.81
CA VAL A 89 -9.21 24.21 14.55
C VAL A 89 -9.23 25.40 13.60
N PRO A 90 -8.58 25.31 12.42
CA PRO A 90 -8.59 26.40 11.46
C PRO A 90 -10.01 26.72 10.97
N GLU A 91 -10.29 28.01 10.78
CA GLU A 91 -11.54 28.45 10.14
C GLU A 91 -11.59 28.00 8.67
N ASP A 92 -10.45 28.05 7.96
CA ASP A 92 -10.30 27.53 6.61
C ASP A 92 -9.51 26.21 6.60
N LEU A 93 -10.24 25.11 6.55
CA LEU A 93 -9.71 23.75 6.51
C LEU A 93 -8.88 23.42 5.26
N ARG A 94 -8.74 24.35 4.29
CA ARG A 94 -7.96 24.14 3.07
C ARG A 94 -6.52 24.62 3.18
N ILE A 95 -6.22 25.50 4.13
CA ILE A 95 -4.96 26.26 4.14
C ILE A 95 -4.08 25.80 5.30
N ASP A 96 -4.69 25.56 6.47
CA ASP A 96 -3.94 25.38 7.70
C ASP A 96 -3.89 23.91 8.13
N LEU A 97 -2.78 23.55 8.78
CA LEU A 97 -2.57 22.23 9.35
C LEU A 97 -3.43 22.02 10.60
N PHE A 98 -4.07 20.86 10.71
CA PHE A 98 -4.82 20.46 11.90
C PHE A 98 -4.17 19.24 12.55
N ILE A 99 -3.79 19.37 13.82
CA ILE A 99 -3.28 18.28 14.66
C ILE A 99 -4.33 17.94 15.72
N CYS A 100 -4.76 16.68 15.78
CA CYS A 100 -5.80 16.27 16.73
C CYS A 100 -5.29 16.19 18.18
N HIS A 101 -6.19 16.25 19.16
CA HIS A 101 -5.88 16.16 20.60
C HIS A 101 -5.13 14.90 21.06
N VAL A 102 -5.11 13.82 20.26
CA VAL A 102 -4.33 12.62 20.56
C VAL A 102 -2.87 12.79 20.11
N CYS A 103 -2.68 13.54 19.04
CA CYS A 103 -1.39 13.83 18.43
C CYS A 103 -0.72 15.06 19.04
N TYR A 104 -1.54 16.00 19.50
CA TYR A 104 -1.11 17.18 20.23
C TYR A 104 -0.65 16.75 21.62
N LYS A 105 0.67 16.55 21.76
CA LYS A 105 1.30 16.47 23.06
C LYS A 105 1.52 17.92 23.46
N GLU A 106 0.74 18.41 24.42
CA GLU A 106 1.15 19.59 25.16
C GLU A 106 2.49 19.22 25.77
N ASP A 107 3.58 19.78 25.21
CA ASP A 107 4.89 19.73 25.82
C ASP A 107 4.77 20.52 27.12
N ASN A 108 4.22 19.87 28.15
CA ASN A 108 4.12 20.36 29.53
C ASN A 108 5.50 20.40 30.19
N ASN A 109 6.54 20.71 29.41
CA ASN A 109 7.78 21.29 29.93
C ASN A 109 7.51 22.79 30.09
N ASP A 110 6.64 23.12 31.04
CA ASP A 110 6.69 24.39 31.76
C ASP A 110 7.90 24.34 32.71
N ASP A 111 9.08 24.13 32.13
CA ASP A 111 10.35 24.50 32.74
C ASP A 111 10.42 26.00 32.51
N THR A 112 9.96 26.75 33.51
CA THR A 112 10.19 28.18 33.67
C THR A 112 11.69 28.48 33.51
N LEU A 113 12.13 28.71 32.28
CA LEU A 113 13.47 29.16 31.96
C LEU A 113 13.55 30.64 32.29
N ASP A 114 14.11 30.92 33.46
CA ASP A 114 14.63 32.21 33.87
C ASP A 114 15.56 32.75 32.77
N LEU A 115 15.11 33.80 32.10
CA LEU A 115 15.82 34.47 31.01
C LEU A 115 16.91 35.38 31.58
N SER A 116 18.02 34.79 31.98
CA SER A 116 19.24 35.55 32.31
C SER A 116 20.52 34.77 32.02
N SER A 117 20.92 34.68 30.75
CA SER A 117 22.32 34.77 30.27
C SER A 117 22.35 34.58 28.75
N GLU A 118 22.65 35.63 28.00
CA GLU A 118 23.98 35.94 27.45
C GLU A 118 24.56 34.88 26.50
N ARG A 119 24.31 35.14 25.20
CA ARG A 119 25.22 35.09 24.04
C ARG A 119 26.02 33.80 23.74
N ASN A 120 25.93 33.49 22.44
CA ASN A 120 26.83 32.68 21.60
C ASN A 120 26.57 31.17 21.56
N SER A 121 25.74 30.76 20.60
CA SER A 121 25.93 29.48 19.91
C SER A 121 25.41 29.57 18.48
N GLU A 122 26.34 29.88 17.58
CA GLU A 122 26.23 29.67 16.13
C GLU A 122 26.29 28.15 15.85
N ASP A 123 25.17 27.44 16.00
CA ASP A 123 25.07 26.04 15.52
C ASP A 123 23.60 25.64 15.33
N SER A 124 22.98 26.10 14.23
CA SER A 124 21.54 25.89 13.94
C SER A 124 21.27 25.46 12.49
N GLY A 125 22.17 24.66 11.91
CA GLY A 125 22.04 24.17 10.54
C GLY A 125 21.23 22.87 10.37
N ASP A 126 20.98 22.09 11.42
CA ASP A 126 20.52 20.69 11.29
C ASP A 126 19.00 20.52 11.08
N ASP A 127 18.18 21.41 11.63
CA ASP A 127 16.72 21.19 11.62
C ASP A 127 16.07 21.48 10.25
N THR A 128 16.68 22.36 9.45
CA THR A 128 16.19 22.64 8.08
C THR A 128 16.41 21.47 7.13
N GLN A 129 17.50 20.71 7.31
CA GLN A 129 17.82 19.55 6.48
C GLN A 129 16.83 18.40 6.73
N LYS A 130 16.48 18.13 8.01
CA LYS A 130 15.49 17.11 8.37
C LYS A 130 14.11 17.41 7.79
N LEU A 131 13.69 18.67 7.79
CA LEU A 131 12.42 19.09 7.18
C LEU A 131 12.43 18.86 5.67
N TYR A 132 13.54 19.18 5.00
CA TYR A 132 13.67 18.96 3.56
C TYR A 132 13.59 17.48 3.21
N ASP A 133 14.29 16.62 3.94
CA ASP A 133 14.29 15.17 3.71
C ASP A 133 12.89 14.57 3.92
N MET A 134 12.15 14.99 4.96
CA MET A 134 10.75 14.58 5.15
C MET A 134 9.84 15.00 4.01
N ILE A 135 9.99 16.22 3.48
CA ILE A 135 9.17 16.71 2.36
C ILE A 135 9.48 15.92 1.08
N VAL A 136 10.75 15.59 0.84
CA VAL A 136 11.19 14.82 -0.33
C VAL A 136 10.62 13.40 -0.27
N GLU A 137 10.68 12.74 0.88
CA GLU A 137 10.10 11.39 1.06
C GLU A 137 8.58 11.39 0.82
N HIS A 138 7.87 12.39 1.36
CA HIS A 138 6.43 12.50 1.18
C HIS A 138 6.03 12.76 -0.29
N LYS A 139 6.80 13.60 -1.00
CA LYS A 139 6.58 13.85 -2.45
C LYS A 139 6.84 12.61 -3.30
N ASN A 140 7.91 11.86 -3.02
CA ASN A 140 8.24 10.64 -3.75
C ASN A 140 7.17 9.57 -3.57
N PHE A 141 6.65 9.41 -2.35
CA PHE A 141 5.53 8.50 -2.08
C PHE A 141 4.28 8.87 -2.88
N PHE A 142 3.94 10.15 -2.93
CA PHE A 142 2.79 10.63 -3.70
C PHE A 142 2.94 10.39 -5.21
N LEU A 143 4.14 10.66 -5.76
CA LEU A 143 4.43 10.44 -7.19
C LEU A 143 4.38 8.96 -7.57
N LEU A 144 4.91 8.06 -6.73
CA LEU A 144 4.81 6.61 -6.94
C LEU A 144 3.35 6.15 -6.94
N SER A 145 2.53 6.62 -5.99
CA SER A 145 1.10 6.29 -5.96
C SER A 145 0.36 6.81 -7.20
N LEU A 146 0.74 7.98 -7.71
CA LEU A 146 0.16 8.54 -8.94
C LEU A 146 0.57 7.72 -10.18
N LEU A 147 1.84 7.30 -10.25
CA LEU A 147 2.35 6.46 -11.34
C LEU A 147 1.68 5.08 -11.37
N GLU A 148 1.49 4.43 -10.23
CA GLU A 148 0.76 3.16 -10.15
C GLU A 148 -0.67 3.27 -10.68
N LYS A 149 -1.38 4.35 -10.30
CA LYS A 149 -2.72 4.63 -10.82
C LYS A 149 -2.69 4.90 -12.31
N ALA A 150 -1.71 5.68 -12.80
CA ALA A 150 -1.57 5.98 -14.21
C ALA A 150 -1.33 4.71 -15.04
N LEU A 151 -0.43 3.82 -14.58
CA LEU A 151 -0.17 2.53 -15.23
C LEU A 151 -1.43 1.66 -15.31
N PHE A 152 -2.21 1.60 -14.23
CA PHE A 152 -3.49 0.89 -14.24
C PHE A 152 -4.47 1.45 -15.29
N TYR A 153 -4.57 2.78 -15.41
CA TYR A 153 -5.39 3.41 -16.46
C TYR A 153 -4.88 3.09 -17.87
N PHE A 154 -3.57 3.08 -18.08
CA PHE A 154 -2.98 2.71 -19.36
C PHE A 154 -3.28 1.27 -19.74
N GLU A 155 -3.20 0.32 -18.82
CA GLU A 155 -3.56 -1.08 -19.07
C GLU A 155 -5.03 -1.23 -19.46
N VAL A 156 -5.94 -0.53 -18.77
CA VAL A 156 -7.37 -0.55 -19.09
C VAL A 156 -7.64 0.03 -20.48
N ILE A 157 -7.03 1.18 -20.81
CA ILE A 157 -7.17 1.81 -22.14
C ILE A 157 -6.62 0.89 -23.23
N PHE A 158 -5.49 0.23 -22.97
CA PHE A 158 -4.87 -0.70 -23.90
C PHE A 158 -5.78 -1.91 -24.18
N ILE A 159 -6.34 -2.53 -23.13
CA ILE A 159 -7.28 -3.65 -23.27
C ILE A 159 -8.52 -3.24 -24.07
N ILE A 160 -9.09 -2.07 -23.78
CA ILE A 160 -10.26 -1.54 -24.50
C ILE A 160 -9.92 -1.33 -25.98
N SER A 161 -8.76 -0.72 -26.26
CA SER A 161 -8.32 -0.47 -27.64
C SER A 161 -8.11 -1.78 -28.42
N PHE A 162 -7.48 -2.78 -27.80
CA PHE A 162 -7.31 -4.11 -28.38
C PHE A 162 -8.64 -4.80 -28.69
N TYR A 163 -9.60 -4.69 -27.77
CA TYR A 163 -10.94 -5.23 -27.98
C TYR A 163 -11.62 -4.62 -29.22
N PHE A 164 -11.55 -3.29 -29.38
CA PHE A 164 -12.12 -2.62 -30.56
C PHE A 164 -11.42 -3.02 -31.86
N MET A 165 -10.09 -3.11 -31.85
CA MET A 165 -9.32 -3.57 -33.02
C MET A 165 -9.69 -5.00 -33.43
N PHE A 166 -9.81 -5.91 -32.45
CA PHE A 166 -10.19 -7.30 -32.70
C PHE A 166 -11.62 -7.41 -33.24
N LYS A 167 -12.55 -6.61 -32.69
CA LYS A 167 -13.94 -6.55 -33.17
C LYS A 167 -14.03 -6.05 -34.60
N ALA A 168 -13.25 -5.02 -34.96
CA ALA A 168 -13.17 -4.52 -36.33
C ALA A 168 -12.63 -5.59 -37.29
N LEU A 169 -11.56 -6.30 -36.90
CA LEU A 169 -10.98 -7.39 -37.69
C LEU A 169 -11.98 -8.53 -37.94
N ASN A 170 -12.69 -8.97 -36.90
CA ASN A 170 -13.72 -10.01 -37.03
C ASN A 170 -14.83 -9.58 -37.99
N THR A 171 -15.24 -8.30 -37.92
CA THR A 171 -16.25 -7.76 -38.84
C THR A 171 -15.78 -7.82 -40.30
N HIS A 172 -14.51 -7.49 -40.56
CA HIS A 172 -13.93 -7.60 -41.90
C HIS A 172 -13.84 -9.05 -42.39
N ILE A 173 -13.47 -9.99 -41.52
CA ILE A 173 -13.42 -11.42 -41.85
C ILE A 173 -14.82 -11.93 -42.20
N GLU A 174 -15.85 -11.57 -41.43
CA GLU A 174 -17.24 -11.96 -41.73
C GLU A 174 -17.72 -11.44 -43.09
N VAL A 175 -17.40 -10.18 -43.42
CA VAL A 175 -17.71 -9.61 -44.74
C VAL A 175 -16.99 -10.37 -45.85
N TYR A 176 -15.70 -10.67 -45.68
CA TYR A 176 -14.91 -11.41 -46.67
C TYR A 176 -15.46 -12.82 -46.90
N LEU A 177 -15.81 -13.54 -45.83
CA LEU A 177 -16.43 -14.87 -45.91
C LEU A 177 -17.83 -14.86 -46.55
N ARG A 178 -18.55 -13.74 -46.48
CA ARG A 178 -19.86 -13.60 -47.13
C ARG A 178 -19.73 -13.37 -48.64
N VAL A 179 -18.76 -12.55 -49.05
CA VAL A 179 -18.50 -12.24 -50.48
C VAL A 179 -17.91 -13.46 -51.21
N GLY A 180 -17.03 -14.25 -50.57
CA GLY A 180 -16.43 -15.42 -51.20
C GLY A 180 -17.38 -16.62 -51.43
N LYS A 181 -18.64 -16.56 -50.97
CA LYS A 181 -19.64 -17.62 -51.17
C LYS A 181 -20.55 -17.40 -52.37
N THR A 182 -20.42 -16.28 -53.07
CA THR A 182 -21.28 -15.93 -54.21
C THR A 182 -20.65 -16.22 -55.59
N GLU A 183 -19.49 -16.88 -55.61
CA GLU A 183 -18.85 -17.43 -56.82
C GLU A 183 -18.99 -18.96 -56.86
#